data_AF-A0A504YL77-F1
#
_entry.id   AF-A0A504YL77-F1
#
_cell.length_a   1.000
_cell.length_b   1.000
_cell.length_c   1.000
_cell.angle_alpha   90.00
_cell.angle_beta   90.00
_cell.angle_gamma   90.00
#
_symmetry.space_group_name_H-M   'P 1'
#
loop_
_entity.id
_entity.type
_entity.pdbx_description
1 polymer ?
#
loop_
_entity_poly.entity_id
_entity_poly.type
_entity_poly.pdbx_seq_one_letter_code
_entity_poly.pdbx_strand_id
1 'polypeptide(L)'
;RAAGFVSFADRATLHSLAETSERVGLFLDRLVDLLGPTARLMAQEHLMTLREFPGDISPQQNDDCNCTRLLPWDLPYLLGLRRSSIHHEELADYFSLGACMEGISQLADCLFGLKLHVEPIMPGEVWHPDVIKVGIYSKSHLFGSELDQPIGLVYCDLLDRPDKPAQDCHYTIQGGRQLPDGQYQIPIITLQLTLSPPSGKPAVPLLSLGQVENLFHEWGHALHSMLACTRYQHVTGTRCSTDFAELPSTLFEQFALDPRVTREYVRHWSTGKAPTARDLETLKRIAVARGLGQSVELIQQSTYASLDQILHSGPPDLTMRPSRRWRSDMPTSSQLLADLMERAGLSDWLACSPQQIGAWPHRFAHLVGYGGRYYAYLMARAGALLVWRNCFADNPWSSTRGQLYADKLLRLGGEFHPSTMISGLLSTCSSAYEDVTERPLTPEQLVQGLVDQVEENERSASVLLNSLHSPGLHQPGRTPRWPV
;
A
#
# COMPACT_ATOMS: atom_id res chain seq x y z
N ARG A 1 -11.24 4.62 28.85
CA ARG A 1 -11.63 4.53 30.29
C ARG A 1 -13.13 4.48 30.50
N ALA A 2 -13.93 5.50 30.16
CA ALA A 2 -15.39 5.48 30.38
C ALA A 2 -16.08 4.27 29.69
N ALA A 3 -15.56 3.81 28.54
CA ALA A 3 -16.02 2.63 27.83
C ALA A 3 -15.42 1.29 28.34
N GLY A 4 -14.79 1.25 29.52
CA GLY A 4 -14.20 0.03 30.11
C GLY A 4 -12.76 -0.31 29.68
N PHE A 5 -12.18 0.41 28.71
CA PHE A 5 -10.81 0.18 28.24
C PHE A 5 -9.76 0.99 28.99
N VAL A 6 -8.56 0.41 29.16
CA VAL A 6 -7.40 1.05 29.81
C VAL A 6 -6.95 2.28 29.02
N SER A 7 -6.78 2.15 27.71
CA SER A 7 -6.43 3.23 26.79
C SER A 7 -7.37 3.30 25.57
N PHE A 8 -7.15 4.28 24.68
CA PHE A 8 -7.83 4.32 23.39
C PHE A 8 -7.25 3.26 22.44
N ALA A 9 -5.93 3.04 22.47
CA ALA A 9 -5.25 1.99 21.70
C ALA A 9 -5.82 0.58 22.01
N ASP A 10 -6.07 0.25 23.28
CA ASP A 10 -6.70 -1.04 23.67
C ASP A 10 -8.11 -1.21 23.07
N ARG A 11 -8.87 -0.11 23.00
CA ARG A 11 -10.19 -0.12 22.35
C ARG A 11 -10.05 -0.25 20.83
N ALA A 12 -9.06 0.43 20.25
CA ALA A 12 -8.88 0.53 18.81
C ALA A 12 -8.38 -0.78 18.17
N THR A 13 -7.61 -1.56 18.94
CA THR A 13 -7.00 -2.85 18.55
C THR A 13 -7.89 -4.06 18.82
N LEU A 14 -8.98 -3.89 19.58
CA LEU A 14 -9.91 -4.98 19.88
C LEU A 14 -10.49 -5.59 18.59
N HIS A 15 -10.46 -6.92 18.49
CA HIS A 15 -10.88 -7.71 17.32
C HIS A 15 -10.10 -7.45 16.03
N SER A 16 -8.98 -6.73 16.12
CA SER A 16 -8.03 -6.59 15.02
C SER A 16 -7.12 -7.82 14.92
N LEU A 17 -6.38 -7.95 13.82
CA LEU A 17 -5.35 -8.97 13.67
C LEU A 17 -4.31 -8.95 14.82
N ALA A 18 -4.00 -7.76 15.35
CA ALA A 18 -3.16 -7.58 16.53
C ALA A 18 -3.86 -7.94 17.85
N GLU A 19 -5.18 -7.81 17.94
CA GLU A 19 -6.04 -7.96 19.13
C GLU A 19 -5.78 -7.03 20.33
N THR A 20 -4.54 -6.58 20.54
CA THR A 20 -4.12 -5.78 21.70
C THR A 20 -3.01 -4.81 21.32
N SER A 21 -2.92 -3.66 22.01
CA SER A 21 -1.82 -2.71 21.79
C SER A 21 -0.45 -3.25 22.21
N GLU A 22 -0.40 -4.21 23.14
CA GLU A 22 0.85 -4.91 23.50
C GLU A 22 1.41 -5.71 22.32
N ARG A 23 0.55 -6.48 21.63
CA ARG A 23 0.95 -7.22 20.42
C ARG A 23 1.32 -6.30 19.26
N VAL A 24 0.71 -5.12 19.16
CA VAL A 24 1.18 -4.09 18.22
C VAL A 24 2.60 -3.65 18.56
N GLY A 25 2.88 -3.35 19.84
CA GLY A 25 4.23 -3.02 20.30
C GLY A 25 5.25 -4.10 19.97
N LEU A 26 4.93 -5.37 20.27
CA LEU A 26 5.78 -6.51 19.94
C LEU A 26 6.05 -6.62 18.43
N PHE A 27 5.03 -6.45 17.60
CA PHE A 27 5.18 -6.46 16.14
C PHE A 27 6.13 -5.35 15.66
N LEU A 28 5.95 -4.12 16.13
CA LEU A 28 6.75 -2.97 15.71
C LEU A 28 8.20 -3.07 16.20
N ASP A 29 8.40 -3.47 17.47
CA ASP A 29 9.73 -3.65 18.05
C ASP A 29 10.49 -4.76 17.31
N ARG A 30 9.83 -5.89 16.99
CA ARG A 30 10.48 -6.96 16.22
C ARG A 30 10.77 -6.60 14.79
N LEU A 31 9.89 -5.85 14.14
CA LEU A 31 10.16 -5.33 12.80
C LEU A 31 11.40 -4.43 12.79
N VAL A 32 11.54 -3.57 13.80
CA VAL A 32 12.71 -2.70 13.98
C VAL A 32 13.97 -3.50 14.28
N ASP A 33 13.91 -4.47 15.20
CA ASP A 33 15.05 -5.31 15.57
C ASP A 33 15.62 -6.07 14.35
N LEU A 34 14.73 -6.60 13.50
CA LEU A 34 15.11 -7.44 12.36
C LEU A 34 15.52 -6.61 11.13
N LEU A 35 14.78 -5.55 10.78
CA LEU A 35 15.10 -4.74 9.59
C LEU A 35 16.07 -3.58 9.85
N GLY A 36 16.29 -3.20 11.11
CA GLY A 36 17.17 -2.08 11.47
C GLY A 36 18.59 -2.19 10.89
N PRO A 37 19.26 -3.35 10.97
CA PRO A 37 20.57 -3.55 10.35
C PRO A 37 20.55 -3.38 8.82
N THR A 38 19.52 -3.94 8.16
CA THR A 38 19.33 -3.85 6.70
C THR A 38 19.07 -2.41 6.26
N ALA A 39 18.22 -1.68 6.98
CA ALA A 39 17.93 -0.26 6.72
C ALA A 39 19.18 0.62 6.90
N ARG A 40 20.00 0.34 7.92
CA ARG A 40 21.27 1.04 8.13
C ARG A 40 22.24 0.81 6.98
N LEU A 41 22.39 -0.44 6.54
CA LEU A 41 23.26 -0.80 5.42
C LEU A 41 22.80 -0.10 4.14
N MET A 42 21.50 -0.17 3.84
CA MET A 42 20.88 0.50 2.70
C MET A 42 21.14 2.02 2.71
N ALA A 43 20.95 2.68 3.85
CA ALA A 43 21.23 4.10 3.98
C ALA A 43 22.71 4.43 3.75
N GLN A 44 23.62 3.68 4.37
CA GLN A 44 25.06 3.93 4.31
C GLN A 44 25.65 3.64 2.92
N GLU A 45 25.31 2.51 2.32
CA GLU A 45 25.90 2.06 1.05
C GLU A 45 25.26 2.72 -0.18
N HIS A 46 23.97 3.06 -0.11
CA HIS A 46 23.23 3.51 -1.30
C HIS A 46 22.74 4.95 -1.25
N LEU A 47 22.44 5.52 -0.08
CA LEU A 47 21.90 6.88 0.01
C LEU A 47 22.96 7.90 0.37
N MET A 48 23.81 7.60 1.37
CA MET A 48 24.85 8.51 1.80
C MET A 48 25.97 8.68 0.76
N THR A 49 26.23 7.64 -0.05
CA THR A 49 27.20 7.70 -1.15
C THR A 49 26.78 8.66 -2.27
N LEU A 50 25.48 8.93 -2.43
CA LEU A 50 24.98 9.89 -3.41
C LEU A 50 25.26 11.36 -3.02
N ARG A 51 25.61 11.64 -1.76
CA ARG A 51 26.01 12.99 -1.32
C ARG A 51 27.38 13.40 -1.86
N GLU A 52 28.18 12.47 -2.39
CA GLU A 52 29.53 12.77 -2.89
C GLU A 52 29.56 13.37 -4.30
N PHE A 53 28.42 13.73 -4.91
CA PHE A 53 28.42 14.48 -6.18
C PHE A 53 28.81 15.95 -5.97
N PRO A 54 29.99 16.40 -6.47
CA PRO A 54 30.42 17.78 -6.40
C PRO A 54 29.94 18.50 -7.67
N GLY A 55 28.91 19.34 -7.53
CA GLY A 55 28.43 20.19 -8.62
C GLY A 55 27.67 21.40 -8.07
N ASP A 56 28.38 22.52 -7.92
CA ASP A 56 27.85 23.88 -7.82
C ASP A 56 26.90 24.24 -6.66
N ILE A 57 27.11 23.67 -5.48
CA ILE A 57 26.73 24.36 -4.25
C ILE A 57 28.00 24.58 -3.44
N SER A 58 28.62 25.75 -3.65
CA SER A 58 29.68 26.25 -2.77
C SER A 58 29.22 26.09 -1.32
N PRO A 59 29.98 25.42 -0.44
CA PRO A 59 29.64 25.34 0.96
C PRO A 59 29.68 26.77 1.51
N GLN A 60 28.50 27.37 1.70
CA GLN A 60 28.40 28.53 2.56
C GLN A 60 28.95 28.08 3.91
N GLN A 61 30.06 28.69 4.29
CA GLN A 61 30.79 28.47 5.52
C GLN A 61 29.86 28.68 6.71
N ASN A 62 29.18 27.62 7.12
CA ASN A 62 28.73 27.41 8.48
C ASN A 62 29.48 26.17 8.98
N ASP A 63 30.29 26.37 10.02
CA ASP A 63 31.29 25.48 10.61
C ASP A 63 30.76 24.15 11.20
N ASP A 64 29.67 23.58 10.70
CA ASP A 64 29.09 22.31 11.17
C ASP A 64 29.04 21.19 10.10
N CYS A 65 29.52 21.43 8.88
CA CYS A 65 29.24 20.55 7.73
C CYS A 65 30.22 19.37 7.54
N ASN A 66 30.48 18.62 8.62
CA ASN A 66 30.87 17.21 8.50
C ASN A 66 29.63 16.36 8.76
N CYS A 67 28.60 16.54 7.91
CA CYS A 67 27.27 16.01 8.17
C CYS A 67 27.25 14.49 7.88
N THR A 68 27.65 13.70 8.87
CA THR A 68 27.68 12.22 8.87
C THR A 68 26.29 11.57 8.81
N ARG A 69 25.22 12.34 8.61
CA ARG A 69 23.82 11.86 8.59
C ARG A 69 23.00 12.56 7.51
N LEU A 70 22.08 11.82 6.90
CA LEU A 70 21.06 12.32 5.97
C LEU A 70 20.11 13.29 6.67
N LEU A 71 19.63 14.32 5.97
CA LEU A 71 18.57 15.18 6.50
C LEU A 71 17.21 14.57 6.16
N PRO A 72 16.15 14.82 6.96
CA PRO A 72 14.84 14.21 6.71
C PRO A 72 14.26 14.46 5.32
N TRP A 73 14.55 15.62 4.72
CA TRP A 73 14.11 15.97 3.37
C TRP A 73 14.97 15.36 2.25
N ASP A 74 16.17 14.86 2.56
CA ASP A 74 17.02 14.18 1.57
C ASP A 74 16.46 12.78 1.25
N LEU A 75 15.88 12.10 2.25
CA LEU A 75 15.49 10.71 2.15
C LEU A 75 14.58 10.38 0.94
N PRO A 76 13.41 11.03 0.75
CA PRO A 76 12.54 10.73 -0.39
C PRO A 76 13.22 11.05 -1.73
N TYR A 77 14.02 12.12 -1.78
CA TYR A 77 14.75 12.51 -2.98
C TYR A 77 15.83 11.48 -3.36
N LEU A 78 16.67 11.08 -2.40
CA LEU A 78 17.77 10.14 -2.64
C LEU A 78 17.26 8.74 -2.98
N LEU A 79 16.19 8.28 -2.34
CA LEU A 79 15.52 7.03 -2.71
C LEU A 79 14.99 7.09 -4.14
N GLY A 80 14.31 8.19 -4.51
CA GLY A 80 13.84 8.42 -5.88
C GLY A 80 14.97 8.41 -6.90
N LEU A 81 16.05 9.15 -6.61
CA LEU A 81 17.25 9.21 -7.45
C LEU A 81 17.87 7.81 -7.61
N ARG A 82 18.05 7.07 -6.52
CA ARG A 82 18.65 5.73 -6.57
C ARG A 82 17.77 4.74 -7.33
N ARG A 83 16.44 4.75 -7.12
CA ARG A 83 15.48 3.91 -7.87
C ARG A 83 15.49 4.24 -9.37
N SER A 84 15.53 5.52 -9.74
CA SER A 84 15.62 5.97 -11.14
C SER A 84 16.95 5.59 -11.81
N SER A 85 18.03 5.40 -11.05
CA SER A 85 19.30 4.94 -11.63
C SER A 85 19.25 3.50 -12.18
N ILE A 86 18.23 2.73 -11.79
CA ILE A 86 17.99 1.36 -12.28
C ILE A 86 17.22 1.37 -13.61
N HIS A 87 16.48 2.45 -13.91
CA HIS A 87 15.67 2.57 -15.12
C HIS A 87 15.66 4.02 -15.66
N HIS A 88 16.13 4.20 -16.89
CA HIS A 88 16.23 5.53 -17.53
C HIS A 88 15.07 5.85 -18.49
N GLU A 89 14.09 4.96 -18.62
CA GLU A 89 13.00 5.04 -19.62
C GLU A 89 11.64 5.22 -18.94
N GLU A 90 10.88 6.22 -19.39
CA GLU A 90 9.50 6.43 -18.95
C GLU A 90 8.55 5.54 -19.74
N LEU A 91 7.72 4.78 -19.02
CA LEU A 91 6.68 3.92 -19.59
C LEU A 91 5.28 4.51 -19.44
N ALA A 92 5.15 5.78 -19.06
CA ALA A 92 3.87 6.44 -18.82
C ALA A 92 2.90 6.33 -20.01
N ASP A 93 3.43 6.32 -21.24
CA ASP A 93 2.64 6.16 -22.47
C ASP A 93 1.92 4.80 -22.59
N TYR A 94 2.29 3.82 -21.79
CA TYR A 94 1.65 2.49 -21.75
C TYR A 94 0.53 2.39 -20.70
N PHE A 95 0.45 3.34 -19.77
CA PHE A 95 -0.46 3.32 -18.63
C PHE A 95 -1.58 4.36 -18.77
N SER A 96 -2.35 4.25 -19.84
CA SER A 96 -3.62 4.98 -19.91
C SER A 96 -4.61 4.45 -18.87
N LEU A 97 -5.49 5.32 -18.36
CA LEU A 97 -6.54 4.93 -17.41
C LEU A 97 -7.37 3.74 -17.94
N GLY A 98 -7.77 3.78 -19.22
CA GLY A 98 -8.51 2.70 -19.85
C GLY A 98 -7.77 1.36 -19.86
N ALA A 99 -6.46 1.36 -20.17
CA ALA A 99 -5.64 0.15 -20.13
C ALA A 99 -5.52 -0.41 -18.70
N CYS A 100 -5.37 0.45 -17.70
CA CYS A 100 -5.29 0.02 -16.31
C CYS A 100 -6.61 -0.58 -15.82
N MET A 101 -7.75 0.03 -16.18
CA MET A 101 -9.09 -0.50 -15.88
C MET A 101 -9.35 -1.84 -16.59
N GLU A 102 -8.86 -2.02 -17.81
CA GLU A 102 -8.89 -3.30 -18.52
C GLU A 102 -8.07 -4.37 -17.78
N GLY A 103 -6.89 -4.01 -17.25
CA GLY A 103 -6.11 -4.91 -16.40
C GLY A 103 -6.83 -5.38 -15.14
N ILE A 104 -7.52 -4.45 -14.46
CA ILE A 104 -8.38 -4.77 -13.31
C ILE A 104 -9.53 -5.68 -13.73
N SER A 105 -10.17 -5.42 -14.87
CA SER A 105 -11.25 -6.25 -15.41
C SER A 105 -10.78 -7.68 -15.70
N GLN A 106 -9.59 -7.84 -16.32
CA GLN A 106 -9.00 -9.14 -16.61
C GLN A 106 -8.66 -9.92 -15.33
N LEU A 107 -8.12 -9.25 -14.30
CA LEU A 107 -7.87 -9.88 -13.00
C LEU A 107 -9.17 -10.27 -12.31
N ALA A 108 -10.17 -9.40 -12.29
CA ALA A 108 -11.48 -9.69 -11.69
C ALA A 108 -12.16 -10.89 -12.38
N ASP A 109 -12.04 -10.98 -13.70
CA ASP A 109 -12.51 -12.14 -14.46
C ASP A 109 -11.72 -13.41 -14.10
N CYS A 110 -10.40 -13.37 -14.23
CA CYS A 110 -9.58 -14.55 -14.03
C CYS A 110 -9.65 -15.09 -12.59
N LEU A 111 -9.56 -14.21 -11.59
CA LEU A 111 -9.49 -14.59 -10.19
C LEU A 111 -10.86 -14.93 -9.59
N PHE A 112 -11.91 -14.23 -10.04
CA PHE A 112 -13.21 -14.24 -9.36
C PHE A 112 -14.41 -14.54 -10.28
N GLY A 113 -14.18 -14.69 -11.59
CA GLY A 113 -15.24 -14.90 -12.57
C GLY A 113 -16.17 -13.69 -12.69
N LEU A 114 -15.65 -12.47 -12.50
CA LEU A 114 -16.43 -11.23 -12.58
C LEU A 114 -16.27 -10.55 -13.95
N LYS A 115 -17.28 -9.77 -14.34
CA LYS A 115 -17.23 -8.85 -15.48
C LYS A 115 -17.55 -7.44 -15.00
N LEU A 116 -16.71 -6.48 -15.40
CA LEU A 116 -16.94 -5.07 -15.16
C LEU A 116 -17.56 -4.48 -16.43
N HIS A 117 -18.73 -3.84 -16.28
CA HIS A 117 -19.45 -3.23 -17.40
C HIS A 117 -19.82 -1.79 -17.08
N VAL A 118 -19.62 -0.88 -18.02
CA VAL A 118 -20.03 0.51 -17.84
C VAL A 118 -21.55 0.59 -17.99
N GLU A 119 -22.22 1.03 -16.93
CA GLU A 119 -23.67 1.16 -16.88
C GLU A 119 -24.11 2.57 -17.30
N PRO A 120 -25.26 2.70 -17.98
CA PRO A 120 -25.84 4.01 -18.23
C PRO A 120 -26.21 4.69 -16.91
N ILE A 121 -26.00 6.00 -16.88
CA ILE A 121 -26.34 6.88 -15.77
C ILE A 121 -27.69 7.52 -16.04
N MET A 122 -28.61 7.44 -15.07
CA MET A 122 -29.91 8.09 -15.13
C MET A 122 -29.80 9.60 -14.82
N PRO A 123 -30.73 10.42 -15.32
CA PRO A 123 -30.76 11.85 -14.98
C PRO A 123 -30.82 12.08 -13.45
N GLY A 124 -29.82 12.80 -12.92
CA GLY A 124 -29.72 13.14 -11.50
C GLY A 124 -29.12 12.06 -10.60
N GLU A 125 -28.65 10.93 -11.15
CA GLU A 125 -28.08 9.82 -10.37
C GLU A 125 -26.68 10.13 -9.81
N VAL A 126 -25.88 10.92 -10.53
CA VAL A 126 -24.48 11.24 -10.17
C VAL A 126 -24.32 12.72 -9.81
N TRP A 127 -23.33 13.01 -8.95
CA TRP A 127 -23.00 14.36 -8.50
C TRP A 127 -22.11 15.15 -9.48
N HIS A 128 -21.49 14.48 -10.45
CA HIS A 128 -20.63 15.12 -11.45
C HIS A 128 -20.65 14.34 -12.79
N PRO A 129 -20.60 15.01 -13.96
CA PRO A 129 -20.66 14.35 -15.27
C PRO A 129 -19.49 13.41 -15.57
N ASP A 130 -18.34 13.62 -14.94
CA ASP A 130 -17.15 12.76 -15.12
C ASP A 130 -17.21 11.45 -14.31
N VAL A 131 -18.25 11.26 -13.48
CA VAL A 131 -18.42 10.02 -12.71
C VAL A 131 -18.84 8.91 -13.67
N ILE A 132 -18.14 7.77 -13.60
CA ILE A 132 -18.45 6.58 -14.40
C ILE A 132 -19.09 5.54 -13.49
N LYS A 133 -20.27 5.05 -13.87
CA LYS A 133 -20.95 3.96 -13.18
C LYS A 133 -20.50 2.62 -13.78
N VAL A 134 -20.00 1.72 -12.94
CA VAL A 134 -19.56 0.38 -13.32
C VAL A 134 -20.42 -0.65 -12.58
N GLY A 135 -21.12 -1.48 -13.34
CA GLY A 135 -21.81 -2.67 -12.85
C GLY A 135 -20.88 -3.87 -12.80
N ILE A 136 -20.95 -4.62 -11.71
CA ILE A 136 -20.16 -5.83 -11.50
C ILE A 136 -21.07 -7.03 -11.70
N TYR A 137 -20.76 -7.88 -12.66
CA TYR A 137 -21.57 -9.06 -13.01
C TYR A 137 -20.78 -10.32 -12.71
N SER A 138 -21.47 -11.38 -12.27
CA SER A 138 -20.85 -12.68 -12.04
C SER A 138 -21.11 -13.62 -13.21
N LYS A 139 -20.09 -14.41 -13.60
CA LYS A 139 -20.24 -15.51 -14.58
C LYS A 139 -20.92 -16.76 -14.01
N SER A 140 -21.12 -16.80 -12.70
CA SER A 140 -21.83 -17.86 -12.00
C SER A 140 -22.95 -17.27 -11.14
N HIS A 141 -23.91 -18.10 -10.73
CA HIS A 141 -24.94 -17.66 -9.78
C HIS A 141 -24.32 -17.43 -8.39
N LEU A 142 -23.79 -16.23 -8.19
CA LEU A 142 -23.33 -15.75 -6.88
C LEU A 142 -24.50 -15.06 -6.19
N PHE A 143 -24.69 -15.36 -4.91
CA PHE A 143 -25.71 -14.69 -4.08
C PHE A 143 -27.15 -14.86 -4.59
N GLY A 144 -27.40 -15.92 -5.36
CA GLY A 144 -28.69 -16.13 -6.02
C GLY A 144 -28.99 -15.13 -7.14
N SER A 145 -27.99 -14.36 -7.60
CA SER A 145 -28.17 -13.39 -8.68
C SER A 145 -28.43 -14.08 -10.02
N GLU A 146 -29.26 -13.44 -10.83
CA GLU A 146 -29.36 -13.75 -12.26
C GLU A 146 -28.08 -13.28 -12.96
N LEU A 147 -27.68 -13.97 -14.04
CA LEU A 147 -26.44 -13.64 -14.78
C LEU A 147 -26.49 -12.26 -15.44
N ASP A 148 -27.70 -11.78 -15.73
CA ASP A 148 -27.96 -10.48 -16.38
C ASP A 148 -28.18 -9.35 -15.36
N GLN A 149 -27.99 -9.62 -14.06
CA GLN A 149 -28.10 -8.60 -13.02
C GLN A 149 -26.74 -8.34 -12.34
N PRO A 150 -26.41 -7.07 -12.04
CA PRO A 150 -25.17 -6.77 -11.35
C PRO A 150 -25.25 -7.25 -9.89
N ILE A 151 -24.16 -7.86 -9.41
CA ILE A 151 -23.96 -8.23 -8.01
C ILE A 151 -23.46 -7.04 -7.16
N GLY A 152 -23.20 -5.89 -7.77
CA GLY A 152 -22.76 -4.67 -7.10
C GLY A 152 -22.52 -3.53 -8.07
N LEU A 153 -22.48 -2.30 -7.54
CA LEU A 153 -22.27 -1.07 -8.31
C LEU A 153 -21.10 -0.25 -7.75
N VAL A 154 -20.25 0.24 -8.65
CA VAL A 154 -19.09 1.09 -8.35
C VAL A 154 -19.23 2.41 -9.11
N TYR A 155 -19.27 3.53 -8.39
CA TYR A 155 -19.20 4.88 -8.98
C TYR A 155 -17.75 5.37 -8.94
N CYS A 156 -17.11 5.43 -10.10
CA CYS A 156 -15.72 5.89 -10.26
C CYS A 156 -15.68 7.40 -10.46
N ASP A 157 -15.19 8.15 -9.45
CA ASP A 157 -14.90 9.58 -9.52
C ASP A 157 -13.38 9.80 -9.53
N LEU A 158 -12.77 9.70 -10.70
CA LEU A 158 -11.31 9.48 -10.80
C LEU A 158 -10.49 10.74 -11.09
N LEU A 159 -11.10 11.79 -11.65
CA LEU A 159 -10.39 12.98 -12.09
C LEU A 159 -10.37 14.06 -11.01
N ASP A 160 -9.25 14.77 -10.89
CA ASP A 160 -9.14 15.96 -10.04
C ASP A 160 -9.95 17.14 -10.60
N ARG A 161 -10.49 17.97 -9.72
CA ARG A 161 -11.23 19.18 -10.08
C ARG A 161 -11.36 20.12 -8.88
N PRO A 162 -11.60 21.43 -9.10
CA PRO A 162 -11.88 22.37 -8.01
C PRO A 162 -12.96 21.86 -7.05
N ASP A 163 -12.74 22.10 -5.75
CA ASP A 163 -13.65 21.75 -4.65
C ASP A 163 -13.85 20.24 -4.39
N LYS A 164 -13.24 19.35 -5.18
CA LYS A 164 -13.18 17.92 -4.84
C LYS A 164 -12.14 17.70 -3.74
N PRO A 165 -12.44 16.91 -2.69
CA PRO A 165 -11.44 16.53 -1.70
C PRO A 165 -10.27 15.79 -2.35
N ALA A 166 -9.04 16.26 -2.14
CA ALA A 166 -7.82 15.61 -2.60
C ALA A 166 -7.48 14.39 -1.71
N GLN A 167 -8.33 13.37 -1.78
CA GLN A 167 -8.19 12.10 -1.08
C GLN A 167 -8.61 10.97 -2.00
N ASP A 168 -7.70 10.02 -2.16
CA ASP A 168 -7.96 8.79 -2.87
C ASP A 168 -8.57 7.81 -1.85
N CYS A 169 -9.77 7.32 -2.14
CA CYS A 169 -10.54 6.56 -1.16
C CYS A 169 -11.73 5.80 -1.77
N HIS A 170 -12.00 4.64 -1.17
CA HIS A 170 -13.21 3.88 -1.31
C HIS A 170 -14.26 4.24 -0.24
N TYR A 171 -15.45 4.67 -0.66
CA TYR A 171 -16.60 4.96 0.21
C TYR A 171 -17.75 3.98 -0.01
N THR A 172 -18.32 3.45 1.07
CA THR A 172 -19.53 2.61 0.98
C THR A 172 -20.80 3.47 1.08
N ILE A 173 -21.62 3.46 0.03
CA ILE A 173 -22.97 4.06 0.03
C ILE A 173 -23.97 3.06 0.61
N GLN A 174 -23.94 1.82 0.12
CA GLN A 174 -24.80 0.73 0.54
C GLN A 174 -23.97 -0.54 0.76
N GLY A 175 -24.14 -1.17 1.92
CA GLY A 175 -23.48 -2.45 2.22
C GLY A 175 -24.27 -3.64 1.67
N GLY A 176 -23.56 -4.72 1.31
CA GLY A 176 -24.17 -6.01 1.00
C GLY A 176 -24.81 -6.65 2.22
N ARG A 177 -26.02 -7.21 2.09
CA ARG A 177 -26.66 -7.97 3.18
C ARG A 177 -27.76 -8.90 2.69
N GLN A 178 -28.05 -9.92 3.48
CA GLN A 178 -29.26 -10.73 3.28
C GLN A 178 -30.51 -9.97 3.78
N LEU A 179 -31.58 -10.00 2.98
CA LEU A 179 -32.89 -9.44 3.31
C LEU A 179 -33.81 -10.50 3.95
N PRO A 180 -34.87 -10.08 4.70
CA PRO A 180 -35.77 -11.02 5.36
C PRO A 180 -36.54 -11.96 4.43
N ASP A 181 -36.72 -11.58 3.17
CA ASP A 181 -37.38 -12.38 2.12
C ASP A 181 -36.43 -13.37 1.44
N GLY A 182 -35.16 -13.42 1.87
CA GLY A 182 -34.13 -14.31 1.34
C GLY A 182 -33.34 -13.72 0.16
N GLN A 183 -33.72 -12.55 -0.37
CA GLN A 183 -32.95 -11.86 -1.40
C GLN A 183 -31.66 -11.25 -0.84
N TYR A 184 -30.70 -10.97 -1.70
CA TYR A 184 -29.46 -10.28 -1.32
C TYR A 184 -29.48 -8.83 -1.80
N GLN A 185 -29.29 -7.89 -0.87
CA GLN A 185 -29.08 -6.48 -1.16
C GLN A 185 -27.66 -6.30 -1.69
N ILE A 186 -27.51 -5.82 -2.92
CA ILE A 186 -26.20 -5.61 -3.53
C ILE A 186 -25.45 -4.41 -2.91
N PRO A 187 -24.12 -4.47 -2.78
CA PRO A 187 -23.30 -3.34 -2.36
C PRO A 187 -23.24 -2.24 -3.43
N ILE A 188 -23.17 -0.99 -2.96
CA ILE A 188 -22.97 0.20 -3.78
C ILE A 188 -21.86 1.02 -3.16
N ILE A 189 -20.80 1.30 -3.92
CA ILE A 189 -19.63 2.04 -3.43
C ILE A 189 -19.23 3.16 -4.40
N THR A 190 -18.44 4.10 -3.89
CA THR A 190 -17.76 5.13 -4.68
C THR A 190 -16.26 4.91 -4.57
N LEU A 191 -15.58 4.94 -5.70
CA LEU A 191 -14.13 4.91 -5.80
C LEU A 191 -13.66 6.29 -6.25
N GLN A 192 -13.03 7.04 -5.35
CA GLN A 192 -12.57 8.40 -5.60
C GLN A 192 -11.05 8.41 -5.77
N LEU A 193 -10.55 9.00 -6.85
CA LEU A 193 -9.12 9.28 -7.06
C LEU A 193 -8.90 10.74 -7.49
N THR A 194 -7.65 11.20 -7.40
CA THR A 194 -7.22 12.55 -7.77
C THR A 194 -6.28 12.51 -8.98
N LEU A 195 -6.74 11.89 -10.09
CA LEU A 195 -5.95 11.81 -11.32
C LEU A 195 -5.98 13.14 -12.08
N SER A 196 -4.82 13.59 -12.54
CA SER A 196 -4.72 14.80 -13.36
C SER A 196 -5.65 14.70 -14.57
N PRO A 197 -6.52 15.71 -14.79
CA PRO A 197 -7.33 15.75 -15.99
C PRO A 197 -6.44 15.70 -17.23
N PRO A 198 -6.89 15.02 -18.30
CA PRO A 198 -6.09 14.89 -19.50
C PRO A 198 -5.82 16.26 -20.13
N SER A 199 -4.55 16.57 -20.37
CA SER A 199 -4.12 17.79 -21.06
C SER A 199 -3.82 17.51 -22.54
N GLY A 200 -4.42 18.27 -23.45
CA GLY A 200 -4.14 18.18 -24.89
C GLY A 200 -5.11 17.31 -25.70
N LYS A 201 -4.76 17.02 -26.96
CA LYS A 201 -5.56 16.20 -27.89
C LYS A 201 -4.70 15.08 -28.50
N PRO A 202 -5.08 13.79 -28.35
CA PRO A 202 -6.24 13.26 -27.63
C PRO A 202 -6.12 13.40 -26.11
N ALA A 203 -7.25 13.62 -25.45
CA ALA A 203 -7.32 13.77 -24.00
C ALA A 203 -7.38 12.38 -23.32
N VAL A 204 -6.22 11.78 -23.05
CA VAL A 204 -6.11 10.48 -22.35
C VAL A 204 -5.39 10.67 -21.02
N PRO A 205 -6.00 10.31 -19.87
CA PRO A 205 -5.28 10.34 -18.60
C PRO A 205 -4.20 9.25 -18.61
N LEU A 206 -2.94 9.68 -18.57
CA LEU A 206 -1.78 8.80 -18.42
C LEU A 206 -1.38 8.79 -16.95
N LEU A 207 -1.19 7.59 -16.41
CA LEU A 207 -0.90 7.38 -15.01
C LEU A 207 0.60 7.15 -14.83
N SER A 208 1.17 7.83 -13.83
CA SER A 208 2.45 7.40 -13.26
C SER A 208 2.29 6.03 -12.58
N LEU A 209 3.38 5.31 -12.37
CA LEU A 209 3.35 3.99 -11.73
C LEU A 209 2.71 4.03 -10.34
N GLY A 210 3.00 5.07 -9.54
CA GLY A 210 2.36 5.26 -8.25
C GLY A 210 0.84 5.46 -8.36
N GLN A 211 0.36 6.13 -9.41
CA GLN A 211 -1.08 6.24 -9.68
C GLN A 211 -1.70 4.92 -10.14
N VAL A 212 -0.95 4.07 -10.86
CA VAL A 212 -1.39 2.72 -11.24
C VAL A 212 -1.54 1.85 -10.00
N GLU A 213 -0.53 1.83 -9.12
CA GLU A 213 -0.59 1.11 -7.84
C GLU A 213 -1.79 1.55 -7.01
N ASN A 214 -1.98 2.85 -6.88
CA ASN A 214 -3.07 3.44 -6.11
C ASN A 214 -4.46 3.12 -6.71
N LEU A 215 -4.60 3.14 -8.04
CA LEU A 215 -5.84 2.70 -8.70
C LEU A 215 -6.13 1.22 -8.37
N PHE A 216 -5.13 0.35 -8.42
CA PHE A 216 -5.30 -1.06 -8.07
C PHE A 216 -5.58 -1.26 -6.59
N HIS A 217 -4.94 -0.48 -5.70
CA HIS A 217 -5.20 -0.47 -4.26
C HIS A 217 -6.69 -0.23 -3.98
N GLU A 218 -7.25 0.86 -4.54
CA GLU A 218 -8.67 1.19 -4.36
C GLU A 218 -9.59 0.14 -4.98
N TRP A 219 -9.20 -0.47 -6.10
CA TRP A 219 -9.95 -1.58 -6.67
C TRP A 219 -9.88 -2.86 -5.84
N GLY A 220 -8.81 -3.09 -5.07
CA GLY A 220 -8.76 -4.16 -4.08
C GLY A 220 -9.81 -3.98 -2.98
N HIS A 221 -10.02 -2.74 -2.50
CA HIS A 221 -11.14 -2.43 -1.60
C HIS A 221 -12.50 -2.61 -2.28
N ALA A 222 -12.66 -2.11 -3.51
CA ALA A 222 -13.90 -2.27 -4.26
C ALA A 222 -14.25 -3.75 -4.43
N LEU A 223 -13.32 -4.58 -4.88
CA LEU A 223 -13.54 -6.02 -5.08
C LEU A 223 -13.85 -6.73 -3.75
N HIS A 224 -13.22 -6.33 -2.64
CA HIS A 224 -13.59 -6.83 -1.32
C HIS A 224 -15.05 -6.51 -0.98
N SER A 225 -15.50 -5.28 -1.24
CA SER A 225 -16.90 -4.89 -1.06
C SER A 225 -17.87 -5.64 -1.98
N MET A 226 -17.50 -5.84 -3.25
CA MET A 226 -18.36 -6.48 -4.25
C MET A 226 -18.50 -7.99 -4.03
N LEU A 227 -17.46 -8.65 -3.53
CA LEU A 227 -17.44 -10.09 -3.29
C LEU A 227 -17.98 -10.48 -1.92
N ALA A 228 -18.11 -9.54 -0.98
CA ALA A 228 -18.60 -9.82 0.36
C ALA A 228 -20.06 -10.30 0.37
N CYS A 229 -20.28 -11.43 1.04
CA CYS A 229 -21.55 -12.13 1.15
C CYS A 229 -21.93 -12.34 2.61
N THR A 230 -22.32 -11.26 3.27
CA THR A 230 -22.54 -11.27 4.71
C THR A 230 -24.02 -11.18 5.03
N ARG A 231 -24.44 -11.77 6.16
CA ARG A 231 -25.82 -11.65 6.63
C ARG A 231 -26.16 -10.22 7.02
N TYR A 232 -25.19 -9.48 7.58
CA TYR A 232 -25.40 -8.13 8.09
C TYR A 232 -24.49 -7.12 7.38
N GLN A 233 -25.07 -5.99 6.97
CA GLN A 233 -24.31 -4.92 6.31
C GLN A 233 -23.22 -4.30 7.19
N HIS A 234 -23.28 -4.48 8.52
CA HIS A 234 -22.31 -3.89 9.45
C HIS A 234 -20.94 -4.55 9.40
N VAL A 235 -20.86 -5.72 8.77
CA VAL A 235 -19.65 -6.53 8.63
C VAL A 235 -19.36 -6.88 7.17
N THR A 236 -20.01 -6.21 6.22
CA THR A 236 -19.80 -6.48 4.79
C THR A 236 -18.58 -5.74 4.24
N GLY A 237 -17.86 -6.39 3.32
CA GLY A 237 -16.72 -5.81 2.61
C GLY A 237 -15.65 -5.31 3.57
N THR A 238 -15.25 -4.06 3.41
CA THR A 238 -14.23 -3.39 4.22
C THR A 238 -14.68 -3.02 5.64
N ARG A 239 -15.90 -3.38 6.07
CA ARG A 239 -16.38 -3.15 7.45
C ARG A 239 -15.87 -4.23 8.41
N CYS A 240 -14.56 -4.27 8.54
CA CYS A 240 -13.80 -5.20 9.38
C CYS A 240 -12.72 -4.42 10.14
N SER A 241 -11.80 -5.11 10.81
CA SER A 241 -10.67 -4.43 11.45
C SER A 241 -9.78 -3.75 10.40
N THR A 242 -9.23 -2.57 10.72
CA THR A 242 -8.44 -1.78 9.77
C THR A 242 -7.22 -2.55 9.25
N ASP A 243 -6.55 -3.32 10.12
CA ASP A 243 -5.40 -4.16 9.74
C ASP A 243 -5.74 -5.34 8.82
N PHE A 244 -7.02 -5.63 8.63
CA PHE A 244 -7.52 -6.59 7.66
C PHE A 244 -8.15 -5.92 6.44
N ALA A 245 -8.83 -4.79 6.61
CA ALA A 245 -9.47 -4.03 5.52
C ALA A 245 -8.46 -3.59 4.44
N GLU A 246 -7.23 -3.27 4.86
CA GLU A 246 -6.09 -2.87 4.02
C GLU A 246 -5.38 -4.05 3.33
N LEU A 247 -5.64 -5.30 3.74
CA LEU A 247 -4.95 -6.46 3.18
C LEU A 247 -5.32 -6.69 1.71
N PRO A 248 -6.61 -6.71 1.30
CA PRO A 248 -6.98 -6.86 -0.10
C PRO A 248 -6.47 -5.76 -1.02
N SER A 249 -6.48 -4.50 -0.56
CA SER A 249 -5.96 -3.38 -1.33
C SER A 249 -4.44 -3.47 -1.51
N THR A 250 -3.71 -3.74 -0.43
CA THR A 250 -2.25 -3.94 -0.48
C THR A 250 -1.85 -5.15 -1.33
N LEU A 251 -2.67 -6.22 -1.35
CA LEU A 251 -2.43 -7.36 -2.23
C LEU A 251 -2.57 -6.97 -3.72
N PHE A 252 -3.56 -6.14 -4.05
CA PHE A 252 -3.79 -5.67 -5.43
C PHE A 252 -2.66 -4.78 -5.96
N GLU A 253 -1.92 -4.08 -5.10
CA GLU A 253 -0.67 -3.39 -5.48
C GLU A 253 0.39 -4.35 -6.06
N GLN A 254 0.44 -5.60 -5.59
CA GLN A 254 1.38 -6.60 -6.11
C GLN A 254 1.03 -6.98 -7.54
N PHE A 255 -0.26 -7.15 -7.84
CA PHE A 255 -0.72 -7.44 -9.20
C PHE A 255 -0.48 -6.27 -10.15
N ALA A 256 -0.68 -5.03 -9.69
CA ALA A 256 -0.59 -3.82 -10.51
C ALA A 256 0.72 -3.76 -11.32
N LEU A 257 1.83 -4.09 -10.66
CA LEU A 257 3.18 -3.94 -11.19
C LEU A 257 3.94 -5.26 -11.33
N ASP A 258 3.28 -6.42 -11.19
CA ASP A 258 3.90 -7.69 -11.56
C ASP A 258 4.07 -7.74 -13.09
N PRO A 259 5.31 -7.86 -13.63
CA PRO A 259 5.54 -7.82 -15.08
C PRO A 259 4.76 -8.90 -15.87
N ARG A 260 4.37 -10.00 -15.22
CA ARG A 260 3.56 -11.08 -15.81
C ARG A 260 2.10 -10.69 -15.96
N VAL A 261 1.63 -9.75 -15.15
CA VAL A 261 0.28 -9.17 -15.18
C VAL A 261 0.28 -7.93 -16.06
N THR A 262 1.21 -7.00 -15.82
CA THR A 262 1.31 -5.72 -16.53
C THR A 262 1.39 -5.90 -18.05
N ARG A 263 2.15 -6.89 -18.54
CA ARG A 263 2.26 -7.17 -19.98
C ARG A 263 0.94 -7.49 -20.68
N GLU A 264 -0.04 -8.02 -19.97
CA GLU A 264 -1.30 -8.47 -20.57
C GLU A 264 -2.20 -7.30 -20.94
N TYR A 265 -2.25 -6.26 -20.09
CA TYR A 265 -3.16 -5.13 -20.26
C TYR A 265 -2.51 -3.86 -20.80
N VAL A 266 -1.20 -3.63 -20.59
CA VAL A 266 -0.57 -2.38 -21.02
C VAL A 266 -0.48 -2.27 -22.53
N ARG A 267 -0.87 -1.13 -23.08
CA ARG A 267 -0.83 -0.82 -24.51
C ARG A 267 -0.45 0.64 -24.68
N HIS A 268 0.40 0.93 -25.65
CA HIS A 268 0.79 2.31 -25.95
C HIS A 268 -0.45 3.10 -26.35
N TRP A 269 -0.75 4.20 -25.66
CA TRP A 269 -2.04 4.89 -25.77
C TRP A 269 -2.36 5.38 -27.19
N SER A 270 -1.37 5.90 -27.92
CA SER A 270 -1.59 6.45 -29.28
C SER A 270 -1.55 5.41 -30.40
N THR A 271 -0.80 4.31 -30.23
CA THR A 271 -0.59 3.31 -31.30
C THR A 271 -1.34 2.01 -31.08
N GLY A 272 -1.84 1.76 -29.85
CA GLY A 272 -2.47 0.50 -29.44
C GLY A 272 -1.51 -0.69 -29.38
N LYS A 273 -0.20 -0.49 -29.62
CA LYS A 273 0.78 -1.58 -29.67
C LYS A 273 1.06 -2.14 -28.28
N ALA A 274 1.27 -3.45 -28.23
CA ALA A 274 1.80 -4.14 -27.06
C ALA A 274 3.24 -3.68 -26.76
N PRO A 275 3.68 -3.77 -25.49
CA PRO A 275 5.06 -3.44 -25.11
C PRO A 275 6.06 -4.30 -25.87
N THR A 276 7.15 -3.68 -26.32
CA THR A 276 8.27 -4.39 -26.96
C THR A 276 9.07 -5.20 -25.93
N ALA A 277 9.97 -6.06 -26.40
CA ALA A 277 10.87 -6.80 -25.51
C ALA A 277 11.72 -5.87 -24.61
N ARG A 278 12.08 -4.68 -25.10
CA ARG A 278 12.79 -3.66 -24.32
C ARG A 278 11.89 -3.08 -23.23
N ASP A 279 10.65 -2.73 -23.56
CA ASP A 279 9.68 -2.18 -22.60
C ASP A 279 9.39 -3.19 -21.47
N LEU A 280 9.26 -4.48 -21.81
CA LEU A 280 9.08 -5.55 -20.83
C LEU A 280 10.30 -5.72 -19.91
N GLU A 281 11.51 -5.54 -20.43
CA GLU A 281 12.72 -5.53 -19.61
C GLU A 281 12.76 -4.30 -18.68
N THR A 282 12.38 -3.13 -19.19
CA THR A 282 12.22 -1.91 -18.38
C THR A 282 11.19 -2.12 -17.26
N LEU A 283 10.04 -2.74 -17.53
CA LEU A 283 9.04 -3.08 -16.50
C LEU A 283 9.62 -3.99 -15.39
N LYS A 284 10.40 -5.00 -15.75
CA LYS A 284 11.07 -5.87 -14.76
C LYS A 284 12.05 -5.08 -13.90
N ARG A 285 12.85 -4.20 -14.52
CA ARG A 285 13.80 -3.35 -13.80
C ARG A 285 13.11 -2.40 -12.84
N ILE A 286 11.99 -1.81 -13.25
CA ILE A 286 11.14 -0.98 -12.40
C ILE A 286 10.60 -1.78 -11.21
N ALA A 287 10.06 -2.98 -11.45
CA ALA A 287 9.56 -3.86 -10.39
C ALA A 287 10.66 -4.21 -9.37
N VAL A 288 11.87 -4.53 -9.85
CA VAL A 288 13.03 -4.80 -8.99
C VAL A 288 13.50 -3.53 -8.26
N ALA A 289 13.53 -2.37 -8.93
CA ALA A 289 13.95 -1.09 -8.34
C ALA A 289 13.07 -0.67 -7.16
N ARG A 290 11.77 -0.99 -7.17
CA ARG A 290 10.85 -0.76 -6.04
C ARG A 290 11.29 -1.47 -4.77
N GLY A 291 12.06 -2.56 -4.89
CA GLY A 291 12.67 -3.24 -3.76
C GLY A 291 13.65 -2.38 -2.98
N LEU A 292 14.34 -1.46 -3.67
CA LEU A 292 15.41 -0.66 -3.08
C LEU A 292 14.87 0.33 -2.04
N GLY A 293 15.36 0.26 -0.80
CA GLY A 293 15.00 1.19 0.27
C GLY A 293 13.71 0.86 1.02
N GLN A 294 13.10 -0.30 0.77
CA GLN A 294 11.92 -0.77 1.49
C GLN A 294 12.17 -0.91 3.00
N SER A 295 13.36 -1.37 3.41
CA SER A 295 13.75 -1.49 4.81
C SER A 295 13.76 -0.12 5.50
N VAL A 296 14.35 0.88 4.84
CA VAL A 296 14.38 2.28 5.32
C VAL A 296 12.96 2.85 5.47
N GLU A 297 12.13 2.69 4.45
CA GLU A 297 10.73 3.16 4.48
C GLU A 297 9.94 2.46 5.59
N LEU A 298 10.07 1.14 5.76
CA LEU A 298 9.34 0.39 6.79
C LEU A 298 9.77 0.73 8.20
N ILE A 299 11.07 0.94 8.46
CA ILE A 299 11.54 1.41 9.78
C ILE A 299 10.96 2.80 10.07
N GLN A 300 10.96 3.70 9.09
CA GLN A 300 10.35 5.03 9.27
C GLN A 300 8.85 4.93 9.57
N GLN A 301 8.09 4.13 8.80
CA GLN A 301 6.66 3.90 9.06
C GLN A 301 6.42 3.25 10.43
N SER A 302 7.33 2.37 10.88
CA SER A 302 7.26 1.77 12.22
C SER A 302 7.36 2.82 13.32
N THR A 303 8.22 3.83 13.16
CA THR A 303 8.30 4.94 14.14
C THR A 303 7.01 5.78 14.18
N TYR A 304 6.32 5.94 13.05
CA TYR A 304 5.03 6.63 12.98
C TYR A 304 3.91 5.80 13.62
N ALA A 305 3.92 4.49 13.41
CA ALA A 305 2.99 3.57 14.07
C ALA A 305 3.21 3.55 15.59
N SER A 306 4.46 3.54 16.06
CA SER A 306 4.80 3.63 17.48
C SER A 306 4.39 4.97 18.09
N LEU A 307 4.58 6.08 17.36
CA LEU A 307 4.11 7.40 17.77
C LEU A 307 2.59 7.39 17.97
N ASP A 308 1.85 6.88 16.98
CA ASP A 308 0.40 6.75 17.04
C ASP A 308 -0.06 5.89 18.24
N GLN A 309 0.53 4.71 18.44
CA GLN A 309 0.20 3.85 19.59
C GLN A 309 0.44 4.56 20.91
N ILE A 310 1.57 5.24 21.08
CA ILE A 310 1.91 5.90 22.34
C ILE A 310 1.00 7.10 22.60
N LEU A 311 0.70 7.91 21.58
CA LEU A 311 -0.19 9.07 21.72
C LEU A 311 -1.62 8.65 22.11
N HIS A 312 -2.06 7.48 21.66
CA HIS A 312 -3.37 6.90 21.99
C HIS A 312 -3.36 5.97 23.21
N SER A 313 -2.20 5.84 23.85
CA SER A 313 -2.00 5.11 25.10
C SER A 313 -2.05 6.06 26.28
N GLY A 314 -2.73 5.67 27.37
CA GLY A 314 -2.64 6.34 28.67
C GLY A 314 -2.93 7.87 28.71
N PRO A 315 -2.69 8.51 29.87
CA PRO A 315 -2.86 9.94 30.05
C PRO A 315 -1.65 10.76 29.53
N PRO A 316 -1.85 11.97 28.96
CA PRO A 316 -0.79 12.79 28.34
C PRO A 316 0.42 13.09 29.24
N ASP A 317 0.21 13.21 30.54
CA ASP A 317 1.26 13.41 31.55
C ASP A 317 2.23 12.22 31.68
N LEU A 318 1.82 11.03 31.21
CA LEU A 318 2.68 9.86 31.08
C LEU A 318 3.29 9.73 29.67
N THR A 319 2.56 10.10 28.62
CA THR A 319 2.97 9.86 27.23
C THR A 319 3.69 11.02 26.57
N MET A 320 3.37 12.26 26.96
CA MET A 320 3.93 13.51 26.44
C MET A 320 4.88 14.15 27.45
N ARG A 321 5.81 13.35 27.99
CA ARG A 321 6.79 13.84 28.97
C ARG A 321 7.86 14.68 28.28
N PRO A 322 8.12 15.92 28.74
CA PRO A 322 9.25 16.70 28.26
C PRO A 322 10.55 15.96 28.56
N SER A 323 11.32 15.63 27.51
CA SER A 323 12.66 15.06 27.70
C SER A 323 13.59 16.15 28.22
N ARG A 324 14.28 15.90 29.34
CA ARG A 324 15.35 16.80 29.83
C ARG A 324 16.58 16.78 28.92
N ARG A 325 16.68 15.78 28.03
CA ARG A 325 17.83 15.52 27.16
C ARG A 325 17.94 16.54 26.04
N TRP A 326 16.81 17.07 25.58
CA TRP A 326 16.73 18.05 24.50
C TRP A 326 16.12 19.35 25.04
N ARG A 327 16.93 20.42 25.10
CA ARG A 327 16.36 21.77 25.23
C ARG A 327 15.86 22.17 23.85
N SER A 328 14.56 22.09 23.63
CA SER A 328 13.94 22.40 22.34
C SER A 328 12.70 23.26 22.55
N ASP A 329 12.53 24.27 21.70
CA ASP A 329 11.28 25.03 21.59
C ASP A 329 10.21 24.27 20.79
N MET A 330 10.52 23.04 20.35
CA MET A 330 9.60 22.19 19.60
C MET A 330 8.57 21.51 20.50
N PRO A 331 7.36 21.17 19.98
CA PRO A 331 6.35 20.44 20.74
C PRO A 331 6.87 19.10 21.29
N THR A 332 6.31 18.68 22.42
CA THR A 332 6.64 17.39 23.05
C THR A 332 6.36 16.19 22.15
N SER A 333 5.48 16.30 21.15
CA SER A 333 5.25 15.25 20.14
C SER A 333 6.47 15.08 19.21
N SER A 334 7.14 16.18 18.86
CA SER A 334 8.35 16.14 18.04
C SER A 334 9.50 15.50 18.81
N GLN A 335 9.56 15.76 20.12
CA GLN A 335 10.49 15.10 21.03
C GLN A 335 10.23 13.60 21.10
N LEU A 336 8.97 13.19 21.27
CA LEU A 336 8.58 11.79 21.31
C LEU A 336 8.97 11.06 20.01
N LEU A 337 8.69 11.67 18.85
CA LEU A 337 9.09 11.10 17.56
C LEU A 337 10.62 10.97 17.44
N ALA A 338 11.37 11.99 17.83
CA ALA A 338 12.84 11.93 17.85
C ALA A 338 13.35 10.76 18.70
N ASP A 339 12.81 10.58 19.91
CA ASP A 339 13.20 9.49 20.83
C ASP A 339 12.81 8.10 20.27
N LEU A 340 11.74 8.00 19.49
CA LEU A 340 11.35 6.77 18.79
C LEU A 340 12.28 6.47 17.61
N MET A 341 12.65 7.50 16.84
CA MET A 341 13.60 7.37 15.74
C MET A 341 15.01 7.00 16.25
N GLU A 342 15.45 7.56 17.38
CA GLU A 342 16.70 7.16 18.06
C GLU A 342 16.64 5.69 18.50
N ARG A 343 15.55 5.28 19.16
CA ARG A 343 15.36 3.87 19.57
C ARG A 343 15.33 2.89 18.40
N ALA A 344 14.79 3.30 17.26
CA ALA A 344 14.79 2.51 16.04
C ALA A 344 16.13 2.49 15.29
N GLY A 345 17.17 3.15 15.83
CA GLY A 345 18.49 3.22 15.22
C GLY A 345 18.58 4.13 13.99
N LEU A 346 17.54 4.92 13.70
CA LEU A 346 17.56 5.88 12.59
C LEU A 346 18.57 7.00 12.85
N SER A 347 18.79 7.37 14.12
CA SER A 347 19.76 8.42 14.49
C SER A 347 21.20 8.12 14.09
N ASP A 348 21.53 6.88 13.74
CA ASP A 348 22.88 6.51 13.30
C ASP A 348 23.21 7.06 11.91
N TRP A 349 22.20 7.28 11.07
CA TRP A 349 22.37 7.70 9.67
C TRP A 349 21.39 8.79 9.21
N LEU A 350 20.35 9.10 10.00
CA LEU A 350 19.35 10.13 9.73
C LEU A 350 19.37 11.18 10.85
N ALA A 351 19.30 12.45 10.48
CA ALA A 351 19.30 13.56 11.40
C ALA A 351 17.86 13.80 11.92
N CYS A 352 17.55 13.18 13.05
CA CYS A 352 16.20 13.11 13.63
C CYS A 352 16.05 13.90 14.95
N SER A 353 16.82 14.97 15.16
CA SER A 353 16.58 15.84 16.32
C SER A 353 15.20 16.53 16.23
N PRO A 354 14.60 16.93 17.36
CA PRO A 354 13.30 17.63 17.35
C PRO A 354 13.30 18.86 16.43
N GLN A 355 14.40 19.61 16.39
CA GLN A 355 14.57 20.79 15.53
C GLN A 355 14.55 20.44 14.04
N GLN A 356 15.12 19.30 13.66
CA GLN A 356 15.18 18.84 12.27
C GLN A 356 13.85 18.24 11.81
N ILE A 357 13.15 17.54 12.69
CA ILE A 357 11.82 16.98 12.42
C ILE A 357 10.76 18.08 12.35
N GLY A 358 10.92 19.14 13.13
CA GLY A 358 9.93 20.20 13.22
C GLY A 358 8.61 19.70 13.83
N ALA A 359 7.51 20.40 13.58
CA ALA A 359 6.17 20.02 14.07
C ALA A 359 5.50 18.97 13.16
N TRP A 360 6.28 18.07 12.54
CA TRP A 360 5.77 17.04 11.63
C TRP A 360 4.59 16.23 12.20
N PRO A 361 4.58 15.81 13.50
CA PRO A 361 3.44 15.11 14.06
C PRO A 361 2.09 15.84 13.94
N HIS A 362 2.09 17.18 13.85
CA HIS A 362 0.86 17.96 13.69
C HIS A 362 0.28 17.87 12.26
N ARG A 363 1.09 17.47 11.28
CA ARG A 363 0.67 17.23 9.89
C ARG A 363 0.23 15.79 9.68
N PHE A 364 0.41 14.93 10.68
CA PHE A 364 0.09 13.52 10.58
C PHE A 364 -1.41 13.29 10.85
N ALA A 365 -2.22 13.58 9.84
CA ALA A 365 -3.69 13.55 9.93
C ALA A 365 -4.26 12.19 10.39
N HIS A 366 -3.53 11.10 10.16
CA HIS A 366 -3.90 9.76 10.63
C HIS A 366 -4.05 9.66 12.14
N LEU A 367 -3.40 10.52 12.93
CA LEU A 367 -3.58 10.56 14.38
C LEU A 367 -5.03 10.88 14.80
N VAL A 368 -5.85 11.46 13.91
CA VAL A 368 -7.24 11.83 14.23
C VAL A 368 -8.23 10.81 13.65
N GLY A 369 -8.19 10.57 12.34
CA GLY A 369 -9.14 9.66 11.67
C GLY A 369 -8.83 8.18 11.88
N TYR A 370 -7.55 7.85 12.06
CA TYR A 370 -7.02 6.49 12.18
C TYR A 370 -6.33 6.25 13.53
N GLY A 371 -6.61 7.09 14.53
CA GLY A 371 -5.90 7.09 15.80
C GLY A 371 -5.82 5.71 16.45
N GLY A 372 -4.63 5.33 16.90
CA GLY A 372 -4.35 4.03 17.51
C GLY A 372 -4.39 2.85 16.53
N ARG A 373 -4.43 3.09 15.22
CA ARG A 373 -4.52 2.05 14.17
C ARG A 373 -3.52 2.22 13.04
N TYR A 374 -2.56 3.14 13.11
CA TYR A 374 -1.62 3.35 11.98
C TYR A 374 -0.73 2.13 11.70
N TYR A 375 -0.49 1.27 12.71
CA TYR A 375 0.20 -0.02 12.53
C TYR A 375 -0.50 -0.95 11.53
N ALA A 376 -1.79 -0.73 11.28
CA ALA A 376 -2.61 -1.54 10.39
C ALA A 376 -2.01 -1.65 8.99
N TYR A 377 -1.43 -0.57 8.45
CA TYR A 377 -0.77 -0.61 7.15
C TYR A 377 0.39 -1.61 7.10
N LEU A 378 1.20 -1.69 8.16
CA LEU A 378 2.34 -2.60 8.23
C LEU A 378 1.89 -4.06 8.40
N MET A 379 0.90 -4.31 9.25
CA MET A 379 0.35 -5.66 9.44
C MET A 379 -0.43 -6.15 8.20
N ALA A 380 -1.21 -5.28 7.58
CA ALA A 380 -1.92 -5.58 6.34
C ALA A 380 -0.94 -5.90 5.21
N ARG A 381 0.16 -5.15 5.09
CA ARG A 381 1.24 -5.46 4.14
C ARG A 381 1.88 -6.81 4.41
N ALA A 382 2.19 -7.12 5.67
CA ALA A 382 2.69 -8.44 6.05
C ALA A 382 1.71 -9.57 5.66
N GLY A 383 0.41 -9.39 5.96
CA GLY A 383 -0.64 -10.34 5.58
C GLY A 383 -0.80 -10.48 4.07
N ALA A 384 -0.79 -9.38 3.33
CA ALA A 384 -0.91 -9.36 1.87
C ALA A 384 0.26 -10.09 1.21
N LEU A 385 1.49 -9.90 1.71
CA LEU A 385 2.67 -10.60 1.21
C LEU A 385 2.63 -12.10 1.53
N LEU A 386 2.14 -12.50 2.70
CA LEU A 386 1.92 -13.92 3.00
C LEU A 386 0.91 -14.54 2.02
N VAL A 387 -0.20 -13.85 1.74
CA VAL A 387 -1.18 -14.30 0.75
C VAL A 387 -0.56 -14.38 -0.64
N TRP A 388 0.17 -13.35 -1.06
CA TRP A 388 0.86 -13.31 -2.35
C TRP A 388 1.80 -14.51 -2.51
N ARG A 389 2.70 -14.75 -1.55
CA ARG A 389 3.68 -15.84 -1.59
C ARG A 389 3.02 -17.22 -1.69
N ASN A 390 1.93 -17.45 -0.94
CA ASN A 390 1.29 -18.76 -0.89
C ASN A 390 0.27 -19.00 -2.01
N CYS A 391 -0.28 -17.93 -2.60
CA CYS A 391 -1.38 -18.05 -3.56
C CYS A 391 -1.01 -17.63 -4.99
N PHE A 392 -0.15 -16.64 -5.18
CA PHE A 392 -0.01 -15.92 -6.45
C PHE A 392 1.44 -15.76 -6.94
N ALA A 393 2.44 -15.96 -6.09
CA ALA A 393 3.84 -15.81 -6.47
C ALA A 393 4.25 -16.71 -7.63
N ASP A 394 3.83 -17.98 -7.64
CA ASP A 394 4.10 -18.91 -8.74
C ASP A 394 3.33 -18.55 -10.01
N ASN A 395 2.03 -18.27 -9.85
CA ASN A 395 1.14 -17.90 -10.94
C ASN A 395 0.11 -16.84 -10.48
N PRO A 396 0.28 -15.57 -10.88
CA PRO A 396 -0.66 -14.51 -10.50
C PRO A 396 -2.02 -14.68 -11.18
N TRP A 397 -2.11 -15.46 -12.26
CA TRP A 397 -3.36 -15.74 -12.98
C TRP A 397 -4.03 -17.05 -12.54
N SER A 398 -3.75 -17.52 -11.33
CA SER A 398 -4.32 -18.77 -10.81
C SER A 398 -5.77 -18.57 -10.36
N SER A 399 -6.72 -18.91 -11.23
CA SER A 399 -8.16 -18.84 -10.92
C SER A 399 -8.55 -19.68 -9.71
N THR A 400 -7.96 -20.88 -9.56
CA THR A 400 -8.18 -21.74 -8.39
C THR A 400 -7.79 -21.05 -7.08
N ARG A 401 -6.64 -20.36 -7.08
CA ARG A 401 -6.17 -19.61 -5.89
C ARG A 401 -6.96 -18.33 -5.68
N GLY A 402 -7.38 -17.66 -6.76
CA GLY A 402 -8.31 -16.52 -6.72
C GLY A 402 -9.65 -16.89 -6.07
N GLN A 403 -10.25 -18.00 -6.48
CA GLN A 403 -11.50 -18.48 -5.91
C GLN A 403 -11.34 -18.86 -4.43
N LEU A 404 -10.24 -19.55 -4.08
CA LEU A 404 -9.94 -19.86 -2.68
C LEU A 404 -9.77 -18.58 -1.83
N TYR A 405 -9.06 -17.58 -2.35
CA TYR A 405 -8.91 -16.28 -1.70
C TYR A 405 -10.26 -15.58 -1.51
N ALA A 406 -11.12 -15.58 -2.54
CA ALA A 406 -12.47 -15.04 -2.42
C ALA A 406 -13.30 -15.77 -1.34
N ASP A 407 -13.27 -17.11 -1.33
CA ASP A 407 -14.06 -17.93 -0.40
C ASP A 407 -13.63 -17.82 1.05
N LYS A 408 -12.32 -17.80 1.29
CA LYS A 408 -11.74 -17.83 2.62
C LYS A 408 -11.59 -16.46 3.26
N LEU A 409 -11.66 -15.39 2.45
CA LEU A 409 -11.31 -14.05 2.91
C LEU A 409 -12.36 -13.02 2.46
N LEU A 410 -12.50 -12.77 1.15
CA LEU A 410 -13.33 -11.64 0.68
C LEU A 410 -14.83 -11.83 0.94
N ARG A 411 -15.36 -13.05 0.72
CA ARG A 411 -16.79 -13.36 0.90
C ARG A 411 -17.24 -13.20 2.35
N LEU A 412 -16.33 -13.41 3.30
CA LEU A 412 -16.61 -13.38 4.73
C LEU A 412 -16.72 -11.96 5.29
N GLY A 413 -16.19 -10.95 4.57
CA GLY A 413 -16.11 -9.59 5.08
C GLY A 413 -15.46 -9.53 6.47
N GLY A 414 -16.13 -8.88 7.42
CA GLY A 414 -15.78 -8.82 8.83
C GLY A 414 -16.57 -9.77 9.74
N GLU A 415 -17.20 -10.83 9.22
CA GLU A 415 -17.98 -11.77 10.05
C GLU A 415 -17.09 -12.62 10.97
N PHE A 416 -15.86 -12.90 10.55
CA PHE A 416 -14.93 -13.76 11.27
C PHE A 416 -13.66 -12.99 11.65
N HIS A 417 -12.93 -13.53 12.62
CA HIS A 417 -11.68 -12.93 13.06
C HIS A 417 -10.62 -12.99 11.93
N PRO A 418 -9.87 -11.91 11.68
CA PRO A 418 -8.85 -11.87 10.61
C PRO A 418 -7.84 -13.01 10.65
N SER A 419 -7.36 -13.36 11.85
CA SER A 419 -6.38 -14.46 12.01
C SER A 419 -6.97 -15.80 11.57
N THR A 420 -8.25 -16.07 11.87
CA THR A 420 -8.94 -17.29 11.44
C THR A 420 -9.10 -17.35 9.92
N MET A 421 -9.47 -16.23 9.30
CA MET A 421 -9.64 -16.15 7.84
C MET A 421 -8.31 -16.35 7.11
N ILE A 422 -7.25 -15.67 7.56
CA ILE A 422 -5.91 -15.79 6.96
C ILE A 422 -5.35 -17.20 7.19
N SER A 423 -5.41 -17.72 8.42
CA SER A 423 -4.98 -19.10 8.70
C SER A 423 -5.76 -20.12 7.86
N GLY A 424 -7.07 -19.93 7.68
CA GLY A 424 -7.93 -20.82 6.87
C GLY A 424 -7.67 -20.78 5.37
N LEU A 425 -7.13 -19.68 4.87
CA LEU A 425 -6.62 -19.56 3.50
C LEU A 425 -5.29 -20.32 3.36
N LEU A 426 -4.38 -20.15 4.32
CA LEU A 426 -3.03 -20.71 4.30
C LEU A 426 -2.98 -22.21 4.65
N SER A 427 -3.93 -22.73 5.44
CA SER A 427 -3.93 -24.10 5.95
C SER A 427 -4.31 -25.17 4.92
N THR A 428 -4.75 -24.79 3.72
CA THR A 428 -5.24 -25.75 2.71
C THR A 428 -4.17 -26.63 2.07
N CYS A 429 -2.94 -26.63 2.58
CA CYS A 429 -2.12 -27.84 2.64
C CYS A 429 -2.62 -28.73 3.80
N SER A 430 -3.70 -29.49 3.55
CA SER A 430 -4.34 -30.52 4.42
C SER A 430 -5.74 -30.15 4.93
N SER A 431 -6.55 -31.19 5.12
CA SER A 431 -8.02 -31.22 5.16
C SER A 431 -8.69 -30.64 6.41
N ALA A 432 -9.95 -30.24 6.22
CA ALA A 432 -11.00 -29.91 7.21
C ALA A 432 -10.92 -28.52 7.89
N TYR A 433 -12.02 -27.77 7.76
CA TYR A 433 -12.27 -26.47 8.40
C TYR A 433 -12.21 -26.53 9.94
N GLU A 434 -12.25 -27.73 10.52
CA GLU A 434 -12.25 -27.97 11.97
C GLU A 434 -10.84 -27.94 12.59
N ASP A 435 -9.77 -28.09 11.80
CA ASP A 435 -8.36 -28.12 12.30
C ASP A 435 -7.68 -26.72 12.30
N VAL A 436 -8.30 -25.74 11.64
CA VAL A 436 -7.73 -24.38 11.43
C VAL A 436 -7.71 -23.55 12.72
N THR A 437 -8.48 -23.95 13.73
CA THR A 437 -8.48 -23.31 15.06
C THR A 437 -7.25 -23.62 15.90
N GLU A 438 -6.38 -24.56 15.50
CA GLU A 438 -5.27 -25.00 16.37
C GLU A 438 -3.99 -24.16 16.29
N ARG A 439 -3.79 -23.33 15.25
CA ARG A 439 -2.61 -22.43 15.15
C ARG A 439 -2.97 -21.06 14.52
N PRO A 440 -3.41 -20.09 15.32
CA PRO A 440 -3.66 -18.73 14.83
C PRO A 440 -2.35 -18.09 14.35
N LEU A 441 -2.43 -17.33 13.26
CA LEU A 441 -1.32 -16.52 12.76
C LEU A 441 -0.82 -15.58 13.85
N THR A 442 0.46 -15.69 14.22
CA THR A 442 1.05 -14.84 15.25
C THR A 442 1.68 -13.58 14.66
N PRO A 443 1.79 -12.47 15.41
CA PRO A 443 2.52 -11.28 14.98
C PRO A 443 3.95 -11.59 14.52
N GLU A 444 4.63 -12.54 15.16
CA GLU A 444 6.00 -12.96 14.81
C GLU A 444 6.06 -13.58 13.42
N GLN A 445 5.07 -14.40 13.04
CA GLN A 445 5.00 -14.99 11.70
C GLN A 445 4.76 -13.92 10.62
N LEU A 446 3.94 -12.91 10.93
CA LEU A 446 3.73 -11.74 10.05
C LEU A 446 5.02 -10.95 9.87
N VAL A 447 5.72 -10.63 10.97
CA VAL A 447 7.00 -9.90 10.91
C VAL A 447 8.02 -10.67 10.09
N GLN A 448 8.23 -11.97 10.36
CA GLN A 448 9.25 -12.75 9.67
C GLN A 448 8.97 -12.81 8.16
N GLY A 449 7.71 -13.05 7.77
CA GLY A 449 7.31 -13.08 6.36
C GLY A 449 7.54 -11.76 5.63
N LEU A 450 7.31 -10.63 6.32
CA LEU A 450 7.59 -9.29 5.82
C LEU A 450 9.09 -9.02 5.68
N VAL A 451 9.87 -9.36 6.71
CA VAL A 451 11.34 -9.20 6.74
C VAL A 451 11.99 -9.96 5.59
N ASP A 452 11.69 -11.26 5.45
CA ASP A 452 12.26 -12.13 4.42
C ASP A 452 12.07 -11.53 3.01
N GLN A 453 10.86 -11.01 2.75
CA GLN A 453 10.52 -10.45 1.45
C GLN A 453 11.26 -9.13 1.18
N VAL A 454 11.35 -8.26 2.18
CA VAL A 454 12.06 -6.98 2.08
C VAL A 454 13.53 -7.21 1.81
N GLU A 455 14.16 -8.14 2.53
CA GLU A 455 15.56 -8.49 2.33
C GLU A 455 15.81 -9.11 0.94
N GLU A 456 14.93 -9.97 0.47
CA GLU A 456 15.00 -10.54 -0.89
C GLU A 456 14.87 -9.46 -1.97
N ASN A 457 13.90 -8.55 -1.81
CA ASN A 457 13.66 -7.45 -2.73
C ASN A 457 14.84 -6.49 -2.78
N GLU A 458 15.36 -6.08 -1.63
CA GLU A 458 16.52 -5.18 -1.54
C GLU A 458 17.77 -5.82 -2.10
N ARG A 459 18.03 -7.10 -1.78
CA ARG A 459 19.17 -7.85 -2.34
C ARG A 459 19.09 -7.89 -3.87
N SER A 460 17.91 -8.20 -4.42
CA SER A 460 17.70 -8.25 -5.87
C SER A 460 17.93 -6.88 -6.52
N ALA A 461 17.44 -5.81 -5.89
CA ALA A 461 17.64 -4.45 -6.34
C ALA A 461 19.11 -4.02 -6.31
N SER A 462 19.82 -4.30 -5.22
CA SER A 462 21.25 -3.98 -5.05
C SER A 462 22.13 -4.76 -6.04
N VAL A 463 21.81 -6.04 -6.32
CA VAL A 463 22.52 -6.82 -7.34
C VAL A 463 22.35 -6.21 -8.73
N LEU A 464 21.11 -5.87 -9.11
CA LEU A 464 20.83 -5.24 -10.40
C LEU A 464 21.55 -3.89 -10.52
N LEU A 465 21.50 -3.08 -9.48
CA LEU A 465 22.16 -1.78 -9.42
C LEU A 465 23.68 -1.88 -9.58
N ASN A 466 24.33 -2.82 -8.90
CA ASN A 466 25.77 -3.06 -9.01
C ASN A 466 26.18 -3.60 -10.40
N SER A 467 25.29 -4.37 -11.05
CA SER A 467 25.53 -4.85 -12.41
C SER A 467 25.57 -3.69 -13.42
N LEU A 468 24.73 -2.66 -13.23
CA LEU A 468 24.68 -1.48 -14.11
C LEU A 468 25.91 -0.58 -13.97
N HIS A 469 26.51 -0.53 -12.77
CA HIS A 469 27.70 0.28 -12.48
C HIS A 469 29.02 -0.47 -12.75
N SER A 470 28.96 -1.74 -13.17
CA SER A 470 30.16 -2.51 -13.48
C SER A 470 30.84 -1.99 -14.77
N PRO A 471 32.15 -1.68 -14.76
CA PRO A 471 32.85 -1.01 -15.87
C PRO A 471 32.83 -1.80 -17.20
N GLY A 472 32.45 -3.07 -17.19
CA GLY A 472 32.27 -3.89 -18.41
C GLY A 472 30.99 -3.64 -19.20
N LEU A 473 30.00 -2.93 -18.63
CA LEU A 473 28.72 -2.58 -19.29
C LEU A 473 28.64 -1.11 -19.71
N HIS A 474 29.58 -0.27 -19.28
CA HIS A 474 29.77 1.08 -19.81
C HIS A 474 30.41 1.01 -21.21
N GLN A 475 29.60 0.81 -22.25
CA GLN A 475 29.95 1.43 -23.54
C GLN A 475 29.52 2.90 -23.45
N PRO A 476 30.44 3.88 -23.55
CA PRO A 476 30.07 5.28 -23.58
C PRO A 476 29.35 5.58 -24.90
N GLY A 477 28.02 5.41 -24.89
CA GLY A 477 27.13 5.85 -25.95
C GLY A 477 27.02 7.37 -25.90
N ARG A 478 27.49 8.01 -26.98
CA ARG A 478 27.41 9.44 -27.33
C ARG A 478 26.42 10.26 -26.49
N THR A 479 26.94 11.24 -25.76
CA THR A 479 26.20 12.36 -25.20
C THR A 479 25.32 13.03 -26.27
N PRO A 480 24.00 13.19 -26.05
CA PRO A 480 23.17 14.00 -26.91
C PRO A 480 23.55 15.47 -26.70
N ARG A 481 24.04 16.12 -27.76
CA ARG A 481 24.18 17.58 -27.81
C ARG A 481 22.77 18.17 -27.90
N TRP A 482 22.36 18.88 -26.86
CA TRP A 482 21.19 19.76 -26.92
C TRP A 482 21.56 20.98 -27.81
N PRO A 483 20.74 21.35 -28.80
CA PRO A 483 20.96 22.58 -29.55
C PRO A 483 20.63 23.80 -28.67
N VAL A 484 21.51 24.80 -28.75
CA VAL A 484 21.43 26.13 -28.15
C VAL A 484 20.26 26.93 -28.72
#